data_AF-A0AAV8W7B3-F1
#
_entry.id   AF-A0AAV8W7B3-F1
#
_cell.length_a   1.000
_cell.length_b   1.000
_cell.length_c   1.000
_cell.angle_alpha   90.00
_cell.angle_beta   90.00
_cell.angle_gamma   90.00
#
_symmetry.space_group_name_H-M   'P 1'
#
loop_
_entity.id
_entity.type
_entity.pdbx_description
1 polymer ?
#
loop_
_entity_poly.entity_id
_entity_poly.type
_entity_poly.pdbx_seq_one_letter_code
_entity_poly.pdbx_strand_id
1 'polypeptide(L)' 'MAPYPTDEKGHVYCPYCCRKFVNRYNLKVHVRDKHEDNSMDLNCQICGKTMRNQSCLRVHMYHHRKQRLEEAGIL' A
#
# COMPACT_ATOMS: atom_id res chain seq x y z
N MET A 1 -8.58 11.38 -14.34
CA MET A 1 -8.92 10.08 -13.73
C MET A 1 -10.39 9.83 -14.03
N ALA A 2 -10.73 8.71 -14.69
CA ALA A 2 -12.11 8.39 -15.03
C ALA A 2 -12.99 8.34 -13.76
N PRO A 3 -14.25 8.80 -13.80
CA PRO A 3 -15.14 8.73 -12.64
C PRO A 3 -15.40 7.27 -12.28
N TYR A 4 -15.16 6.92 -11.01
CA TYR A 4 -15.42 5.56 -10.52
C TYR A 4 -16.92 5.24 -10.56
N PRO A 5 -17.33 4.01 -10.95
CA PRO A 5 -18.73 3.61 -10.86
C PRO A 5 -19.24 3.79 -9.43
N THR A 6 -20.42 4.38 -9.27
CA THR A 6 -21.01 4.75 -7.98
C THR A 6 -22.48 4.32 -7.94
N ASP A 7 -22.97 3.80 -6.81
CA ASP A 7 -24.39 3.48 -6.64
C ASP A 7 -25.19 4.63 -6.01
N GLU A 8 -26.51 4.46 -5.92
CA GLU A 8 -27.44 5.42 -5.32
C GLU A 8 -27.14 5.73 -3.84
N LYS A 9 -26.41 4.86 -3.14
CA LYS A 9 -25.98 5.02 -1.74
C LYS A 9 -24.60 5.66 -1.63
N GLY A 10 -23.98 6.06 -2.74
CA GLY A 10 -22.66 6.66 -2.78
C GLY A 10 -21.50 5.67 -2.61
N HIS A 11 -21.75 4.35 -2.64
CA HIS A 11 -20.65 3.40 -2.66
C HIS A 11 -19.94 3.46 -4.01
N VAL A 12 -18.63 3.27 -3.98
CA VAL A 12 -17.80 3.27 -5.18
C VAL A 12 -17.25 1.88 -5.45
N TYR A 13 -17.12 1.54 -6.72
CA TYR A 13 -16.73 0.20 -7.16
C TYR A 13 -15.37 0.22 -7.85
N CYS A 14 -14.58 -0.82 -7.62
CA CYS A 14 -13.31 -0.99 -8.32
C CYS A 14 -13.54 -1.29 -9.80
N PRO A 15 -12.96 -0.51 -10.74
CA PRO A 15 -13.14 -0.76 -12.17
C PRO A 15 -12.42 -2.02 -12.68
N TYR A 16 -11.51 -2.59 -11.89
CA TYR A 16 -10.71 -3.77 -12.26
C TYR A 16 -11.27 -5.09 -11.72
N CYS A 17 -11.97 -5.07 -10.57
CA CYS A 17 -12.48 -6.30 -9.92
C CYS A 17 -13.90 -6.16 -9.34
N CYS A 18 -14.58 -5.04 -9.58
CA CYS A 18 -15.95 -4.75 -9.15
C CYS A 18 -16.20 -4.79 -7.64
N ARG A 19 -15.15 -4.81 -6.81
CA ARG A 19 -15.28 -4.79 -5.34
C ARG A 19 -15.87 -3.46 -4.88
N LYS A 20 -16.85 -3.52 -3.96
CA LYS A 20 -17.56 -2.36 -3.39
C LYS A 20 -16.79 -1.74 -2.21
N PHE A 21 -16.77 -0.41 -2.15
CA PHE A 21 -16.17 0.37 -1.06
C PHE A 21 -17.11 1.49 -0.60
N VAL A 22 -17.05 1.81 0.70
CA VAL A 22 -17.84 2.87 1.32
C VAL A 22 -17.43 4.28 0.91
N ASN A 23 -16.20 4.47 0.40
CA ASN A 23 -15.72 5.77 -0.05
C ASN A 23 -14.57 5.66 -1.06
N ARG A 24 -14.28 6.78 -1.73
CA ARG A 24 -13.22 6.92 -2.74
C ARG A 24 -11.81 6.70 -2.19
N TYR A 25 -11.57 7.05 -0.92
CA TYR A 25 -10.25 6.87 -0.30
C TYR A 25 -9.87 5.39 -0.21
N ASN A 26 -10.78 4.57 0.30
CA ASN A 26 -10.57 3.13 0.43
C ASN A 26 -10.41 2.45 -0.94
N LEU A 27 -11.19 2.87 -1.94
CA LEU A 27 -11.04 2.39 -3.31
C LEU A 27 -9.66 2.75 -3.89
N LYS A 28 -9.18 3.99 -3.69
CA LYS A 28 -7.89 4.44 -4.18
C LYS A 28 -6.73 3.62 -3.59
N VAL A 29 -6.77 3.36 -2.28
CA VAL A 29 -5.81 2.49 -1.60
C VAL A 29 -5.85 1.07 -2.16
N HIS A 30 -7.05 0.52 -2.37
CA HIS A 30 -7.22 -0.80 -2.96
C HIS A 30 -6.64 -0.91 -4.37
N VAL A 31 -6.94 0.05 -5.26
CA VAL A 31 -6.41 0.07 -6.63
C VAL A 31 -4.89 0.12 -6.62
N ARG A 32 -4.30 1.03 -5.84
CA ARG A 32 -2.84 1.13 -5.69
C ARG A 32 -2.19 -0.18 -5.21
N ASP A 33 -2.81 -0.83 -4.23
CA ASP A 33 -2.22 -2.00 -3.58
C ASP A 33 -2.49 -3.32 -4.33
N LYS A 34 -3.44 -3.36 -5.29
CA LYS A 34 -3.92 -4.61 -5.94
C LYS A 34 -3.95 -4.60 -7.46
N HIS A 35 -4.02 -3.43 -8.09
CA HIS A 35 -4.23 -3.30 -9.54
C HIS A 35 -3.21 -2.39 -10.20
N GLU A 36 -2.63 -1.45 -9.44
CA GLU A 36 -1.45 -0.73 -9.86
C GLU A 36 -0.25 -1.66 -9.68
N ASP A 37 0.46 -1.94 -10.77
CA ASP A 37 1.68 -2.72 -10.74
C ASP A 37 2.78 -1.90 -10.06
N ASN A 38 2.80 -1.98 -8.73
CA ASN A 38 3.91 -1.49 -7.91
C ASN A 38 4.96 -2.61 -7.82
N SER A 39 5.46 -3.06 -8.97
CA SER A 39 6.58 -4.00 -9.14
C SER A 39 7.92 -3.45 -8.66
N MET A 40 7.91 -2.30 -7.96
CA MET A 40 8.97 -1.90 -7.03
C MET A 40 9.24 -3.08 -6.10
N ASP A 41 10.42 -3.66 -6.26
CA ASP A 41 10.93 -4.80 -5.52
C ASP A 41 10.35 -4.83 -4.11
N LEU A 42 9.44 -5.79 -3.87
CA LEU A 42 8.91 -6.04 -2.54
C LEU A 42 9.99 -6.62 -1.60
N ASN A 43 11.21 -6.74 -2.10
CA ASN A 43 12.40 -7.22 -1.44
C ASN A 43 13.04 -6.10 -0.62
N CYS A 44 13.29 -6.38 0.66
CA CYS A 44 14.09 -5.49 1.48
C CYS A 44 15.55 -5.50 1.00
N GLN A 45 16.09 -4.32 0.69
CA GLN A 45 17.49 -4.16 0.27
C GLN A 45 18.50 -4.32 1.41
N ILE A 46 18.03 -4.38 2.67
CA ILE A 46 18.90 -4.55 3.86
C ILE A 46 18.99 -6.03 4.26
N CYS A 47 17.86 -6.75 4.27
CA CYS A 47 17.82 -8.14 4.75
C CYS A 47 17.34 -9.17 3.70
N GLY A 48 17.02 -8.73 2.48
CA GLY A 48 16.54 -9.59 1.39
C GLY A 48 15.09 -10.09 1.53
N LYS A 49 14.39 -9.76 2.62
CA LYS A 49 13.04 -10.28 2.88
C LYS A 49 12.00 -9.71 1.92
N THR A 50 11.26 -10.58 1.25
CA THR A 50 10.12 -10.20 0.39
C THR A 50 8.85 -9.95 1.21
N MET A 51 8.18 -8.84 0.96
CA MET A 51 6.95 -8.43 1.64
C MET A 51 5.73 -8.62 0.73
N ARG A 52 4.54 -8.75 1.32
CA ARG A 52 3.30 -9.00 0.55
C ARG A 52 2.78 -7.79 -0.24
N ASN A 53 3.21 -6.58 0.11
CA ASN A 53 2.85 -5.32 -0.54
C ASN A 53 3.76 -4.17 -0.04
N GLN A 54 3.67 -3.03 -0.73
CA GLN A 54 4.48 -1.84 -0.47
C GLN A 54 4.24 -1.23 0.92
N SER A 55 3.00 -1.25 1.43
CA SER A 55 2.67 -0.75 2.77
C SER A 55 3.42 -1.52 3.85
N CYS A 56 3.47 -2.85 3.73
CA CYS A 56 4.25 -3.71 4.61
C CYS A 56 5.76 -3.44 4.49
N LEU A 57 6.29 -3.25 3.27
CA LEU A 57 7.69 -2.89 3.06
C LEU A 57 8.06 -1.55 3.71
N ARG A 58 7.18 -0.55 3.62
CA ARG A 58 7.41 0.78 4.22
C ARG A 58 7.53 0.70 5.75
N VAL A 59 6.61 -0.02 6.41
CA VAL A 59 6.67 -0.25 7.86
C VAL A 59 7.91 -1.06 8.23
N HIS A 60 8.25 -2.07 7.44
CA HIS A 60 9.47 -2.85 7.64
C HIS A 60 10.75 -1.99 7.57
N MET A 61 10.87 -1.10 6.57
CA MET A 61 12.01 -0.18 6.44
C MET A 61 12.11 0.83 7.58
N TYR A 62 10.97 1.24 8.15
CA TYR A 62 10.95 2.07 9.35
C TYR A 62 11.63 1.38 10.54
N HIS A 63 11.43 0.08 10.73
CA HIS A 63 12.11 -0.67 11.79
C HIS A 63 13.62 -0.75 11.58
N HIS A 64 14.09 -0.96 10.35
CA HIS A 64 15.53 -0.89 10.05
C HIS A 64 16.11 0.49 10.37
N ARG A 65 15.41 1.57 10.01
CA ARG A 65 15.83 2.93 10.35
C ARG A 65 15.89 3.15 11.86
N LYS A 66 14.87 2.70 12.60
CA LYS A 66 14.81 2.83 14.06
C LYS A 66 15.97 2.09 14.72
N GLN A 67 16.18 0.82 14.38
CA GLN A 67 17.28 0.02 14.92
C GLN A 67 18.63 0.70 14.66
N ARG A 68 18.86 1.19 13.44
CA ARG A 68 20.10 1.91 13.11
C ARG A 68 20.29 3.18 13.93
N LEU A 69 19.22 3.87 14.31
CA LEU A 69 19.30 5.07 15.16
C LEU A 69 19.59 4.72 16.62
N GLU A 70 19.01 3.63 17.13
CA GLU A 70 19.31 3.08 18.47
C GLU A 70 20.77 2.60 18.54
N GLU A 71 21.26 1.88 17.52
CA GLU A 71 22.66 1.44 17.41
C GLU A 71 23.65 2.61 17.30
N ALA A 72 23.22 3.73 16.71
CA ALA A 72 24.02 4.96 16.61
C ALA A 72 23.94 5.85 17.88
N GLY A 73 23.16 5.47 18.89
CA GLY A 73 22.95 6.26 20.11
C GLY A 73 22.24 7.59 19.89
N ILE A 74 21.44 7.69 18.81
CA ILE A 74 20.66 8.89 18.46
C ILE A 74 19.25 8.82 19.08
N LEU A 75 18.79 7.59 19.36
CA LEU A 75 17.59 7.27 20.16
C LEU A 75 18.03 6.51 21.40
#